data_AF-A0A2K9BMI9-F1
#
_entry.id   AF-A0A2K9BMI9-F1
#
_cell.length_a   1.000
_cell.length_b   1.000
_cell.length_c   1.000
_cell.angle_alpha   90.00
_cell.angle_beta   90.00
_cell.angle_gamma   90.00
#
_symmetry.space_group_name_H-M   'P 1'
#
loop_
_entity.id
_entity.type
_entity.pdbx_description
1 polymer ?
#
loop_
_entity_poly.entity_id
_entity_poly.type
_entity_poly.pdbx_seq_one_letter_code
_entity_poly.pdbx_strand_id
1 'polypeptide(L)'
;MMHNDEIETIQSIKDKTRYYIEQCSPESNIRYTDYFNHTFIPDMVINWNKQERYLYIRTTPDINWIFEDAKLLDIFHPIILTIEDFNEITDKSIPELQGKPISSLISNTMTLRMLTEQNREQAIYKIVNHPIPQYGRGLFTKPLATKTTQDFIDGANAAESLDGNQVAHSLQTMHHVMSNDGRNQIDSFYQALWCGHGGAIANYPSPALLGNELNDEGWDYLLSHSDENTQWSSIPAKLTLPQTSQLNAQKHPYNFNSLIAGKANTVAVKAAKVVRTPPSLFSESAHLPFWHWTIDENHLIATNGTTQIIFSDSTEDIKKMYESEDIAMHEGLNVDTFIHRVAGLKIQRVQVDNRDSVTVYNIPDSKIQKSNTLRMFGKNARVISCEAQIPISKREKNIKFDYTNGIANVQRGICDLQAFAQTIIPAMVDLKESEYDSLSHLFMEEAQGALF
;
A
#
# COMPACT_ATOMS: atom_id res chain seq x y z
N MET A 1 -24.93 27.10 -35.96
CA MET A 1 -24.08 27.81 -34.99
C MET A 1 -24.57 27.56 -33.56
N MET A 2 -25.81 27.92 -33.19
CA MET A 2 -26.36 27.64 -31.83
C MET A 2 -26.25 26.19 -31.31
N HIS A 3 -26.42 25.17 -32.17
CA HIS A 3 -26.38 23.77 -31.73
C HIS A 3 -24.96 23.27 -31.39
N ASN A 4 -23.92 23.90 -31.94
CA ASN A 4 -22.53 23.58 -31.56
C ASN A 4 -22.19 24.16 -30.19
N ASP A 5 -22.67 25.37 -29.89
CA ASP A 5 -22.41 26.04 -28.60
C ASP A 5 -23.03 25.27 -27.42
N GLU A 6 -24.21 24.67 -27.60
CA GLU A 6 -24.86 23.83 -26.57
C GLU A 6 -24.09 22.54 -26.31
N ILE A 7 -23.64 21.85 -27.37
CA ILE A 7 -22.83 20.62 -27.25
C ILE A 7 -21.49 20.93 -26.58
N GLU A 8 -20.84 22.02 -26.96
CA GLU A 8 -19.60 22.50 -26.32
C GLU A 8 -19.81 22.84 -24.85
N THR A 9 -20.94 23.45 -24.50
CA THR A 9 -21.28 23.79 -23.11
C THR A 9 -21.51 22.52 -22.27
N ILE A 10 -22.28 21.55 -22.76
CA ILE A 10 -22.54 20.27 -22.08
C ILE A 10 -21.22 19.52 -21.87
N GLN A 11 -20.40 19.42 -22.91
CA GLN A 11 -19.11 18.76 -22.81
C GLN A 11 -18.20 19.46 -21.79
N SER A 12 -18.15 20.79 -21.79
CA SER A 12 -17.38 21.55 -20.81
C SER A 12 -17.84 21.31 -19.37
N ILE A 13 -19.15 21.17 -19.12
CA ILE A 13 -19.67 20.83 -17.79
C ILE A 13 -19.18 19.44 -17.39
N LYS A 14 -19.37 18.43 -18.25
CA LYS A 14 -18.93 17.05 -17.97
C LYS A 14 -17.43 16.97 -17.74
N ASP A 15 -16.62 17.70 -18.52
CA ASP A 15 -15.15 17.74 -18.38
C ASP A 15 -14.72 18.36 -17.05
N LYS A 16 -15.36 19.45 -16.63
CA LYS A 16 -15.08 20.06 -15.32
C LYS A 16 -15.48 19.13 -14.18
N THR A 17 -16.64 18.47 -14.27
CA THR A 17 -17.07 17.50 -13.26
C THR A 17 -16.10 16.32 -13.18
N ARG A 18 -15.70 15.76 -14.32
CA ARG A 18 -14.68 14.71 -14.41
C ARG A 18 -13.40 15.16 -13.72
N TYR A 19 -12.90 16.34 -14.06
CA TYR A 19 -11.69 16.90 -13.46
C TYR A 19 -11.78 16.95 -11.93
N TYR A 20 -12.89 17.46 -11.36
CA TYR A 20 -13.02 17.52 -9.90
C TYR A 20 -13.07 16.14 -9.26
N ILE A 21 -13.74 15.17 -9.88
CA ILE A 21 -13.78 13.80 -9.37
C ILE A 21 -12.39 13.16 -9.43
N GLU A 22 -11.65 13.29 -10.53
CA GLU A 22 -10.28 12.74 -10.66
C GLU A 22 -9.30 13.41 -9.69
N GLN A 23 -9.50 14.69 -9.34
CA GLN A 23 -8.69 15.39 -8.34
C GLN A 23 -9.03 14.98 -6.90
N CYS A 24 -10.26 14.55 -6.64
CA CYS A 24 -10.63 13.94 -5.37
C CYS A 24 -10.24 12.47 -5.35
N SER A 25 -10.35 11.74 -6.45
CA SER A 25 -10.13 10.29 -6.48
C SER A 25 -9.30 9.93 -7.71
N PRO A 26 -7.97 10.03 -7.60
CA PRO A 26 -7.04 9.83 -8.70
C PRO A 26 -7.10 8.43 -9.34
N GLU A 27 -7.52 7.43 -8.57
CA GLU A 27 -7.67 6.04 -8.99
C GLU A 27 -8.96 5.76 -9.78
N SER A 28 -9.84 6.75 -9.89
CA SER A 28 -11.11 6.61 -10.61
C SER A 28 -10.93 6.57 -12.12
N ASN A 29 -11.68 5.67 -12.78
CA ASN A 29 -11.77 5.62 -14.23
C ASN A 29 -13.17 6.08 -14.66
N ILE A 30 -13.23 7.22 -15.36
CA ILE A 30 -14.50 7.88 -15.73
C ILE A 30 -14.77 7.72 -17.22
N ARG A 31 -15.97 7.19 -17.53
CA ARG A 31 -16.49 7.04 -18.88
C ARG A 31 -17.70 7.96 -19.09
N TYR A 32 -17.69 8.70 -20.19
CA TYR A 32 -18.85 9.50 -20.60
C TYR A 32 -19.96 8.61 -21.16
N THR A 33 -21.19 9.05 -20.98
CA THR A 33 -22.32 8.64 -21.81
C THR A 33 -22.70 9.79 -22.76
N ASP A 34 -23.53 9.49 -23.75
CA ASP A 34 -24.04 10.51 -24.69
C ASP A 34 -25.19 11.36 -24.09
N TYR A 35 -25.62 11.07 -22.86
CA TYR A 35 -26.79 11.69 -22.24
C TYR A 35 -26.41 12.83 -21.31
N PHE A 36 -27.27 13.84 -21.20
CA PHE A 36 -27.11 14.91 -20.24
C PHE A 36 -28.43 15.21 -19.53
N ASN A 37 -28.40 15.38 -18.21
CA ASN A 37 -29.57 15.74 -17.40
C ASN A 37 -30.77 14.78 -17.56
N HIS A 38 -30.49 13.47 -17.69
CA HIS A 38 -31.52 12.44 -17.85
C HIS A 38 -31.77 11.69 -16.53
N THR A 39 -33.03 11.38 -16.21
CA THR A 39 -33.41 10.72 -14.95
C THR A 39 -32.85 9.29 -14.83
N PHE A 40 -32.93 8.49 -15.90
CA PHE A 40 -32.63 7.04 -15.83
C PHE A 40 -31.29 6.62 -16.46
N ILE A 41 -30.62 7.53 -17.15
CA ILE A 41 -29.39 7.23 -17.88
C ILE A 41 -28.35 8.20 -17.34
N PRO A 42 -27.25 7.71 -16.77
CA PRO A 42 -26.27 8.59 -16.17
C PRO A 42 -25.55 9.42 -17.21
N ASP A 43 -25.03 10.57 -16.79
CA ASP A 43 -24.18 11.43 -17.59
C ASP A 43 -22.77 10.83 -17.74
N MET A 44 -22.32 10.13 -16.69
CA MET A 44 -21.02 9.46 -16.62
C MET A 44 -21.09 8.21 -15.73
N VAL A 45 -20.18 7.28 -15.97
CA VAL A 45 -19.97 6.09 -15.12
C VAL A 45 -18.56 6.16 -14.56
N ILE A 46 -18.43 6.00 -13.24
CA ILE A 46 -17.15 6.05 -12.53
C ILE A 46 -16.85 4.65 -11.97
N ASN A 47 -15.64 4.16 -12.19
CA ASN A 47 -15.20 2.83 -11.77
C ASN A 47 -13.89 2.91 -10.96
N TRP A 48 -13.88 2.24 -9.80
CA TRP A 48 -12.76 2.12 -8.87
C TRP A 48 -12.23 0.68 -8.78
N ASN A 49 -12.33 -0.09 -9.86
CA ASN A 49 -12.10 -1.53 -10.01
C ASN A 49 -13.06 -2.42 -9.19
N LYS A 50 -13.22 -2.15 -7.89
CA LYS A 50 -14.08 -2.91 -6.96
C LYS A 50 -15.52 -2.38 -6.89
N GLN A 51 -15.73 -1.14 -7.31
CA GLN A 51 -17.01 -0.44 -7.21
C GLN A 51 -17.25 0.40 -8.46
N GLU A 52 -18.50 0.47 -8.88
CA GLU A 52 -18.97 1.34 -9.95
C GLU A 52 -20.08 2.24 -9.41
N ARG A 53 -20.08 3.52 -9.78
CA ARG A 53 -21.18 4.45 -9.48
C ARG A 53 -21.62 5.18 -10.73
N TYR A 54 -22.92 5.41 -10.80
CA TYR A 54 -23.55 6.23 -11.84
C TYR A 54 -23.57 7.69 -11.39
N LEU A 55 -23.04 8.57 -12.23
CA LEU A 55 -22.97 10.00 -11.99
C LEU A 55 -24.02 10.71 -12.86
N TYR A 56 -24.90 11.44 -12.19
CA TYR A 56 -25.99 12.20 -12.78
C TYR A 56 -25.75 13.68 -12.54
N ILE A 57 -25.78 14.49 -13.60
CA ILE A 57 -25.71 15.95 -13.50
C ILE A 57 -27.14 16.49 -13.63
N ARG A 58 -27.49 17.44 -12.76
CA ARG A 58 -28.80 18.09 -12.73
C ARG A 58 -28.64 19.59 -12.87
N THR A 59 -29.43 20.15 -13.79
CA THR A 59 -29.50 21.61 -13.98
C THR A 59 -30.46 22.28 -13.01
N THR A 60 -31.37 21.53 -12.38
CA THR A 60 -32.30 22.05 -11.38
C THR A 60 -31.63 22.16 -10.00
N PRO A 61 -31.79 23.28 -9.28
CA PRO A 61 -31.38 23.40 -7.89
C PRO A 61 -32.46 22.93 -6.89
N ASP A 62 -33.63 22.46 -7.35
CA ASP A 62 -34.72 22.00 -6.47
C ASP A 62 -34.41 20.64 -5.84
N ILE A 63 -34.14 20.66 -4.53
CA ILE A 63 -33.78 19.47 -3.75
C ILE A 63 -34.87 18.40 -3.72
N ASN A 64 -36.15 18.77 -3.82
CA ASN A 64 -37.23 17.79 -3.76
C ASN A 64 -37.24 16.88 -5.00
N TRP A 65 -37.00 17.46 -6.17
CA TRP A 65 -36.89 16.71 -7.42
C TRP A 65 -35.67 15.78 -7.41
N ILE A 66 -34.53 16.30 -6.95
CA ILE A 66 -33.30 15.53 -6.83
C ILE A 66 -33.46 14.36 -5.87
N PHE A 67 -34.23 14.54 -4.80
CA PHE A 67 -34.49 13.49 -3.82
C PHE A 67 -35.39 12.38 -4.36
N GLU A 68 -36.41 12.72 -5.15
CA GLU A 68 -37.22 11.71 -5.84
C GLU A 68 -36.38 10.90 -6.85
N ASP A 69 -35.51 11.57 -7.62
CA ASP A 69 -34.52 10.90 -8.48
C ASP A 69 -33.61 9.97 -7.64
N ALA A 70 -33.07 10.45 -6.52
CA ALA A 70 -32.20 9.67 -5.64
C ALA A 70 -32.88 8.42 -5.10
N LYS A 71 -34.15 8.52 -4.68
CA LYS A 71 -34.93 7.36 -4.22
C LYS A 71 -35.13 6.32 -5.30
N LEU A 72 -35.43 6.75 -6.52
CA LEU A 72 -35.63 5.85 -7.66
C LEU A 72 -34.35 5.10 -8.03
N LEU A 73 -33.20 5.74 -7.83
CA LEU A 73 -31.89 5.25 -8.24
C LEU A 73 -31.08 4.62 -7.09
N ASP A 74 -31.58 4.61 -5.85
CA ASP A 74 -30.77 4.35 -4.66
C ASP A 74 -30.07 2.98 -4.66
N ILE A 75 -30.67 1.98 -5.31
CA ILE A 75 -30.09 0.64 -5.49
C ILE A 75 -28.72 0.68 -6.19
N PHE A 76 -28.45 1.70 -7.01
CA PHE A 76 -27.19 1.89 -7.73
C PHE A 76 -26.21 2.79 -6.98
N HIS A 77 -26.58 3.29 -5.79
CA HIS A 77 -25.77 4.19 -4.98
C HIS A 77 -25.23 5.37 -5.81
N PRO A 78 -26.05 6.09 -6.61
CA PRO A 78 -25.57 7.08 -7.57
C PRO A 78 -24.90 8.29 -6.89
N ILE A 79 -24.18 9.06 -7.69
CA ILE A 79 -23.79 10.42 -7.38
C ILE A 79 -24.70 11.34 -8.20
N ILE A 80 -25.40 12.27 -7.54
CA ILE A 80 -26.22 13.28 -8.19
C ILE A 80 -25.61 14.64 -7.87
N LEU A 81 -25.15 15.35 -8.91
CA LEU A 81 -24.52 16.66 -8.80
C LEU A 81 -25.38 17.74 -9.44
N THR A 82 -25.64 18.80 -8.70
CA THR A 82 -26.18 20.02 -9.29
C THR A 82 -25.07 20.94 -9.78
N ILE A 83 -25.36 21.70 -10.83
CA ILE A 83 -24.46 22.74 -11.33
C ILE A 83 -24.52 23.98 -10.43
N GLU A 84 -25.72 24.30 -9.96
CA GLU A 84 -25.99 25.45 -9.08
C GLU A 84 -26.06 25.02 -7.61
N ASP A 85 -25.94 26.01 -6.71
CA ASP A 85 -26.25 25.78 -5.31
C ASP A 85 -27.74 25.44 -5.14
N PHE A 86 -28.04 24.57 -4.18
CA PHE A 86 -29.42 24.20 -3.89
C PHE A 86 -30.21 25.45 -3.48
N ASN A 87 -31.47 25.53 -3.91
CA ASN A 87 -32.41 26.53 -3.40
C ASN A 87 -32.51 26.41 -1.87
N GLU A 88 -32.90 27.48 -1.17
CA GLU A 88 -33.04 27.49 0.30
C GLU A 88 -33.64 26.17 0.80
N ILE A 89 -32.78 25.37 1.45
CA ILE A 89 -33.16 24.08 1.98
C ILE A 89 -34.05 24.39 3.19
N THR A 90 -35.35 24.49 2.96
CA THR A 90 -36.29 24.76 4.07
C THR A 90 -36.18 23.65 5.11
N ASP A 91 -36.26 24.02 6.39
CA ASP A 91 -36.11 23.12 7.56
C ASP A 91 -37.02 21.88 7.54
N LYS A 92 -38.03 21.83 6.68
CA LYS A 92 -38.92 20.66 6.53
C LYS A 92 -38.32 19.52 5.71
N SER A 93 -37.41 19.81 4.78
CA SER A 93 -36.75 18.80 3.93
C SER A 93 -35.61 18.08 4.67
N ILE A 94 -34.93 18.76 5.61
CA ILE A 94 -33.71 18.29 6.28
C ILE A 94 -33.93 17.07 7.19
N PRO A 95 -34.99 16.99 8.03
CA PRO A 95 -35.24 15.83 8.88
C PRO A 95 -35.66 14.59 8.10
N GLU A 96 -36.37 14.74 6.97
CA GLU A 96 -36.71 13.62 6.08
C GLU A 96 -35.50 13.14 5.26
N LEU A 97 -34.61 14.08 4.87
CA LEU A 97 -33.31 13.82 4.24
C LEU A 97 -32.29 13.15 5.18
N GLN A 98 -32.35 13.44 6.49
CA GLN A 98 -31.46 12.86 7.50
C GLN A 98 -32.03 11.59 8.16
N GLY A 99 -33.36 11.41 8.13
CA GLY A 99 -34.07 10.32 8.82
C GLY A 99 -34.15 8.99 8.05
N LYS A 100 -33.96 9.01 6.72
CA LYS A 100 -33.83 7.78 5.91
C LYS A 100 -32.44 7.74 5.27
N PRO A 101 -31.65 6.67 5.50
CA PRO A 101 -30.33 6.56 4.90
C PRO A 101 -30.49 6.31 3.40
N ILE A 102 -30.40 7.37 2.60
CA ILE A 102 -30.18 7.25 1.16
C ILE A 102 -28.71 6.94 0.95
N SER A 103 -28.45 5.96 0.11
CA SER A 103 -27.10 5.47 -0.23
C SER A 103 -26.46 6.29 -1.36
N SER A 104 -27.27 7.07 -2.06
CA SER A 104 -26.86 8.08 -3.06
C SER A 104 -26.10 9.25 -2.42
N LEU A 105 -25.08 9.78 -3.11
CA LEU A 105 -24.42 11.04 -2.79
C LEU A 105 -25.11 12.18 -3.56
N ILE A 106 -25.66 13.16 -2.86
CA ILE A 106 -26.26 14.36 -3.47
C ILE A 106 -25.37 15.54 -3.12
N SER A 107 -24.80 16.22 -4.12
CA SER A 107 -23.92 17.37 -3.91
C SER A 107 -24.00 18.35 -5.07
N ASN A 108 -23.09 19.32 -5.11
CA ASN A 108 -22.99 20.28 -6.20
C ASN A 108 -21.53 20.47 -6.65
N THR A 109 -21.35 20.99 -7.86
CA THR A 109 -20.01 21.16 -8.44
C THR A 109 -19.12 22.10 -7.63
N MET A 110 -19.71 23.07 -6.93
CA MET A 110 -18.96 24.02 -6.07
C MET A 110 -18.38 23.34 -4.83
N THR A 111 -19.10 22.37 -4.26
CA THR A 111 -18.63 21.59 -3.10
C THR A 111 -17.47 20.69 -3.51
N LEU A 112 -17.58 19.99 -4.65
CA LEU A 112 -16.46 19.19 -5.17
C LEU A 112 -15.23 20.05 -5.45
N ARG A 113 -15.42 21.21 -6.08
CA ARG A 113 -14.34 22.17 -6.30
C ARG A 113 -13.64 22.54 -4.99
N MET A 114 -14.40 22.85 -3.93
CA MET A 114 -13.83 23.17 -2.62
C MET A 114 -12.96 22.02 -2.08
N LEU A 115 -13.44 20.76 -2.17
CA LEU A 115 -12.66 19.60 -1.72
C LEU A 115 -11.32 19.50 -2.47
N THR A 116 -11.34 19.75 -3.79
CA THR A 116 -10.10 19.71 -4.61
C THR A 116 -9.13 20.84 -4.28
N GLU A 117 -9.64 22.02 -3.89
CA GLU A 117 -8.82 23.14 -3.45
C GLU A 117 -8.15 22.80 -2.11
N GLN A 118 -8.90 22.23 -1.15
CA GLN A 118 -8.36 21.77 0.14
C GLN A 118 -7.27 20.69 -0.03
N ASN A 119 -7.46 19.72 -0.92
CA ASN A 119 -6.47 18.66 -1.18
C ASN A 119 -5.10 19.20 -1.63
N ARG A 120 -5.04 20.42 -2.17
CA ARG A 120 -3.80 21.10 -2.57
C ARG A 120 -3.14 21.86 -1.43
N GLU A 121 -3.91 22.22 -0.39
CA GLU A 121 -3.41 22.97 0.75
C GLU A 121 -2.62 22.06 1.69
N GLN A 122 -3.17 20.91 2.07
CA GLN A 122 -2.56 19.99 3.03
C GLN A 122 -2.88 18.53 2.71
N ALA A 123 -1.92 17.64 2.98
CA ALA A 123 -2.06 16.20 2.72
C ALA A 123 -3.19 15.56 3.53
N ILE A 124 -3.44 16.01 4.77
CA ILE A 124 -4.49 15.47 5.64
C ILE A 124 -5.89 15.55 5.00
N TYR A 125 -6.16 16.58 4.20
CA TYR A 125 -7.44 16.74 3.53
C TYR A 125 -7.73 15.61 2.54
N LYS A 126 -6.69 15.08 1.88
CA LYS A 126 -6.84 13.99 0.93
C LYS A 126 -7.42 12.73 1.57
N ILE A 127 -7.09 12.48 2.83
CA ILE A 127 -7.53 11.28 3.55
C ILE A 127 -9.05 11.24 3.71
N VAL A 128 -9.67 12.38 4.04
CA VAL A 128 -11.12 12.50 4.18
C VAL A 128 -11.83 12.80 2.86
N ASN A 129 -11.20 13.54 1.94
CA ASN A 129 -11.84 14.00 0.72
C ASN A 129 -11.82 12.95 -0.40
N HIS A 130 -10.77 12.13 -0.50
CA HIS A 130 -10.68 11.12 -1.56
C HIS A 130 -11.78 10.05 -1.50
N PRO A 131 -12.15 9.56 -0.31
CA PRO A 131 -13.25 8.60 -0.18
C PRO A 131 -14.64 9.17 -0.51
N ILE A 132 -14.84 10.49 -0.56
CA ILE A 132 -16.19 11.08 -0.66
C ILE A 132 -16.90 10.72 -1.97
N PRO A 133 -16.31 10.89 -3.18
CA PRO A 133 -16.95 10.47 -4.41
C PRO A 133 -17.35 8.98 -4.42
N GLN A 134 -16.51 8.12 -3.84
CA GLN A 134 -16.73 6.69 -3.87
C GLN A 134 -17.72 6.19 -2.81
N TYR A 135 -17.63 6.70 -1.59
CA TYR A 135 -18.34 6.16 -0.42
C TYR A 135 -19.30 7.16 0.24
N GLY A 136 -19.27 8.41 -0.19
CA GLY A 136 -20.16 9.46 0.31
C GLY A 136 -21.62 9.14 0.01
N ARG A 137 -22.49 9.61 0.91
CA ARG A 137 -23.93 9.41 0.84
C ARG A 137 -24.70 10.57 1.48
N GLY A 138 -25.98 10.64 1.20
CA GLY A 138 -26.87 11.70 1.66
C GLY A 138 -26.57 13.04 0.99
N LEU A 139 -27.13 14.11 1.57
CA LEU A 139 -26.95 15.46 1.09
C LEU A 139 -25.65 16.06 1.62
N PHE A 140 -24.66 16.23 0.75
CA PHE A 140 -23.32 16.73 1.05
C PHE A 140 -23.11 18.13 0.45
N THR A 141 -23.52 19.15 1.20
CA THR A 141 -23.39 20.55 0.83
C THR A 141 -22.07 21.15 1.30
N LYS A 142 -21.71 22.32 0.76
CA LYS A 142 -20.51 23.05 1.19
C LYS A 142 -20.40 23.25 2.71
N PRO A 143 -21.44 23.69 3.46
CA PRO A 143 -21.36 23.79 4.92
C PRO A 143 -21.10 22.45 5.62
N LEU A 144 -21.75 21.36 5.16
CA LEU A 144 -21.53 20.04 5.73
C LEU A 144 -20.13 19.52 5.39
N ALA A 145 -19.64 19.78 4.19
CA ALA A 145 -18.30 19.43 3.77
C ALA A 145 -17.26 20.14 4.65
N THR A 146 -17.37 21.46 4.83
CA THR A 146 -16.47 22.22 5.72
C THR A 146 -16.50 21.67 7.15
N LYS A 147 -17.69 21.37 7.70
CA LYS A 147 -17.81 20.77 9.02
C LYS A 147 -17.17 19.38 9.08
N THR A 148 -17.45 18.52 8.10
CA THR A 148 -16.91 17.15 8.03
C THR A 148 -15.39 17.19 8.02
N THR A 149 -14.80 18.07 7.22
CA THR A 149 -13.35 18.22 7.16
C THR A 149 -12.77 18.73 8.47
N GLN A 150 -13.41 19.71 9.13
CA GLN A 150 -12.95 20.20 10.43
C GLN A 150 -13.05 19.11 11.52
N ASP A 151 -14.20 18.45 11.63
CA ASP A 151 -14.41 17.34 12.57
C ASP A 151 -13.38 16.21 12.30
N PHE A 152 -13.02 15.98 11.03
CA PHE A 152 -11.98 15.00 10.67
C PHE A 152 -10.59 15.39 11.21
N ILE A 153 -10.19 16.65 11.03
CA ILE A 153 -8.90 17.16 11.50
C ILE A 153 -8.86 17.14 13.04
N ASP A 154 -9.94 17.58 13.69
CA ASP A 154 -10.04 17.54 15.15
C ASP A 154 -9.96 16.10 15.67
N GLY A 155 -10.56 15.15 14.95
CA GLY A 155 -10.46 13.71 15.23
C GLY A 155 -9.05 13.15 15.03
N ALA A 156 -8.31 13.60 14.01
CA ALA A 156 -6.92 13.21 13.80
C ALA A 156 -6.02 13.72 14.94
N ASN A 157 -6.11 15.01 15.28
CA ASN A 157 -5.37 15.61 16.40
C ASN A 157 -5.73 14.94 17.75
N ALA A 158 -7.00 14.57 17.93
CA ALA A 158 -7.45 13.82 19.09
C ALA A 158 -6.86 12.40 19.15
N ALA A 159 -6.72 11.72 18.00
CA ALA A 159 -6.10 10.40 17.94
C ALA A 159 -4.61 10.47 18.30
N GLU A 160 -3.89 11.51 17.86
CA GLU A 160 -2.49 11.74 18.22
C GLU A 160 -2.32 12.04 19.72
N SER A 161 -3.26 12.79 20.31
CA SER A 161 -3.26 13.13 21.74
C SER A 161 -3.96 12.10 22.65
N LEU A 162 -4.42 10.99 22.08
CA LEU A 162 -5.12 9.90 22.78
C LEU A 162 -6.44 10.33 23.47
N ASP A 163 -7.15 11.32 22.92
CA ASP A 163 -8.50 11.72 23.34
C ASP A 163 -9.59 10.89 22.63
N GLY A 164 -9.99 9.80 23.27
CA GLY A 164 -11.02 8.89 22.73
C GLY A 164 -12.40 9.53 22.56
N ASN A 165 -12.77 10.57 23.33
CA ASN A 165 -14.10 11.19 23.21
C ASN A 165 -14.21 12.01 21.94
N GLN A 166 -13.17 12.78 21.62
CA GLN A 166 -13.15 13.60 20.42
C GLN A 166 -13.00 12.75 19.15
N VAL A 167 -12.23 11.64 19.20
CA VAL A 167 -12.20 10.64 18.13
C VAL A 167 -13.60 10.04 17.91
N ALA A 168 -14.30 9.64 18.98
CA ALA A 168 -15.66 9.11 18.88
C ALA A 168 -16.63 10.11 18.25
N HIS A 169 -16.52 11.39 18.60
CA HIS A 169 -17.33 12.45 18.01
C HIS A 169 -17.10 12.58 16.51
N SER A 170 -15.84 12.61 16.08
CA SER A 170 -15.48 12.68 14.66
C SER A 170 -16.00 11.47 13.87
N LEU A 171 -15.84 10.26 14.42
CA LEU A 171 -16.37 9.03 13.80
C LEU A 171 -17.90 9.09 13.62
N GLN A 172 -18.64 9.68 14.55
CA GLN A 172 -20.09 9.89 14.40
C GLN A 172 -20.42 10.82 13.21
N THR A 173 -19.64 11.88 13.00
CA THR A 173 -19.80 12.73 11.80
C THR A 173 -19.54 11.92 10.54
N MET A 174 -18.45 11.14 10.48
CA MET A 174 -18.14 10.29 9.33
C MET A 174 -19.23 9.24 9.06
N HIS A 175 -19.86 8.72 10.12
CA HIS A 175 -20.98 7.81 10.00
C HIS A 175 -22.19 8.45 9.29
N HIS A 176 -22.38 9.75 9.47
CA HIS A 176 -23.48 10.44 8.79
C HIS A 176 -23.23 10.53 7.27
N VAL A 177 -22.00 10.86 6.87
CA VAL A 177 -21.67 11.24 5.49
C VAL A 177 -21.15 10.10 4.60
N MET A 178 -20.70 8.98 5.17
CA MET A 178 -20.12 7.86 4.40
C MET A 178 -20.85 6.52 4.62
N SER A 179 -20.76 5.64 3.63
CA SER A 179 -21.08 4.22 3.73
C SER A 179 -20.09 3.47 4.64
N ASN A 180 -20.36 2.20 4.94
CA ASN A 180 -19.54 1.41 5.86
C ASN A 180 -18.08 1.28 5.40
N ASP A 181 -17.83 1.11 4.10
CA ASP A 181 -16.47 0.94 3.57
C ASP A 181 -15.65 2.24 3.72
N GLY A 182 -16.24 3.39 3.40
CA GLY A 182 -15.60 4.70 3.63
C GLY A 182 -15.34 4.97 5.11
N ARG A 183 -16.28 4.61 6.00
CA ARG A 183 -16.06 4.72 7.46
C ARG A 183 -14.92 3.85 7.93
N ASN A 184 -14.84 2.60 7.46
CA ASN A 184 -13.77 1.69 7.82
C ASN A 184 -12.40 2.23 7.39
N GLN A 185 -12.31 2.94 6.27
CA GLN A 185 -11.09 3.59 5.81
C GLN A 185 -10.66 4.72 6.76
N ILE A 186 -11.59 5.60 7.16
CA ILE A 186 -11.31 6.68 8.11
C ILE A 186 -10.98 6.14 9.51
N ASP A 187 -11.74 5.14 9.97
CA ASP A 187 -11.51 4.50 11.26
C ASP A 187 -10.15 3.78 11.28
N SER A 188 -9.76 3.10 10.20
CA SER A 188 -8.43 2.49 10.08
C SER A 188 -7.31 3.53 10.15
N PHE A 189 -7.51 4.72 9.59
CA PHE A 189 -6.57 5.83 9.70
C PHE A 189 -6.45 6.33 11.15
N TYR A 190 -7.56 6.56 11.85
CA TYR A 190 -7.54 6.96 13.26
C TYR A 190 -6.95 5.89 14.19
N GLN A 191 -7.22 4.61 13.95
CA GLN A 191 -6.58 3.51 14.68
C GLN A 191 -5.06 3.50 14.45
N ALA A 192 -4.62 3.80 13.23
CA ALA A 192 -3.20 3.89 12.93
C ALA A 192 -2.53 5.07 13.64
N LEU A 193 -3.16 6.26 13.67
CA LEU A 193 -2.67 7.39 14.45
C LEU A 193 -2.64 7.08 15.95
N TRP A 194 -3.74 6.58 16.51
CA TRP A 194 -3.87 6.23 17.92
C TRP A 194 -2.80 5.24 18.37
N CYS A 195 -2.65 4.11 17.66
CA CYS A 195 -1.68 3.09 18.01
C CYS A 195 -0.24 3.52 17.70
N GLY A 196 -0.02 4.30 16.64
CA GLY A 196 1.29 4.88 16.32
C GLY A 196 1.80 5.80 17.44
N HIS A 197 0.90 6.54 18.10
CA HIS A 197 1.22 7.40 19.25
C HIS A 197 1.20 6.66 20.60
N GLY A 198 1.23 5.32 20.60
CA GLY A 198 1.31 4.50 21.81
C GLY A 198 -0.03 4.20 22.50
N GLY A 199 -1.15 4.57 21.87
CA GLY A 199 -2.48 4.23 22.33
C GLY A 199 -2.77 2.73 22.24
N ALA A 200 -3.23 2.13 23.34
CA ALA A 200 -3.66 0.73 23.33
C ALA A 200 -4.95 0.56 22.51
N ILE A 201 -4.99 -0.41 21.60
CA ILE A 201 -6.17 -0.68 20.76
C ILE A 201 -7.43 -1.02 21.57
N ALA A 202 -7.25 -1.59 22.77
CA ALA A 202 -8.36 -1.92 23.67
C ALA A 202 -9.09 -0.69 24.23
N ASN A 203 -8.45 0.48 24.22
CA ASN A 203 -9.01 1.75 24.72
C ASN A 203 -9.53 2.64 23.57
N TYR A 204 -9.40 2.19 22.33
CA TYR A 204 -9.86 2.94 21.16
C TYR A 204 -11.40 2.97 21.12
N PRO A 205 -12.05 4.11 20.77
CA PRO A 205 -13.49 4.32 20.96
C PRO A 205 -14.41 3.60 19.95
N SER A 206 -13.87 2.84 19.01
CA SER A 206 -14.62 2.08 17.99
C SER A 206 -14.09 0.64 17.90
N PRO A 207 -14.85 -0.34 17.38
CA PRO A 207 -14.35 -1.70 17.21
C PRO A 207 -13.04 -1.76 16.42
N ALA A 208 -12.09 -2.54 16.92
CA ALA A 208 -10.78 -2.71 16.28
C ALA A 208 -10.91 -3.32 14.88
N LEU A 209 -10.38 -2.63 13.88
CA LEU A 209 -10.36 -3.05 12.48
C LEU A 209 -9.07 -3.79 12.17
N LEU A 210 -8.92 -4.96 12.80
CA LEU A 210 -7.69 -5.74 12.73
C LEU A 210 -7.40 -6.22 11.31
N GLY A 211 -6.29 -5.73 10.74
CA GLY A 211 -5.79 -6.18 9.45
C GLY A 211 -6.50 -5.59 8.24
N ASN A 212 -7.26 -4.49 8.41
CA ASN A 212 -7.66 -3.63 7.30
C ASN A 212 -6.44 -2.94 6.69
N GLU A 213 -6.56 -2.56 5.42
CA GLU A 213 -5.56 -1.79 4.70
C GLU A 213 -5.81 -0.30 4.91
N LEU A 214 -4.73 0.45 5.12
CA LEU A 214 -4.74 1.89 5.00
C LEU A 214 -4.46 2.25 3.54
N ASN A 215 -5.11 3.30 3.03
CA ASN A 215 -4.81 3.81 1.69
C ASN A 215 -3.43 4.48 1.64
N ASP A 216 -2.93 4.70 0.43
CA ASP A 216 -1.57 5.21 0.22
C ASP A 216 -1.40 6.61 0.82
N GLU A 217 -2.42 7.47 0.70
CA GLU A 217 -2.41 8.81 1.31
C GLU A 217 -2.36 8.77 2.84
N GLY A 218 -2.98 7.77 3.47
CA GLY A 218 -2.88 7.57 4.91
C GLY A 218 -1.48 7.14 5.34
N TRP A 219 -0.83 6.24 4.58
CA TRP A 219 0.54 5.84 4.84
C TRP A 219 1.53 6.98 4.62
N ASP A 220 1.39 7.75 3.55
CA ASP A 220 2.22 8.93 3.26
C ASP A 220 2.05 10.02 4.34
N TYR A 221 0.82 10.21 4.83
CA TYR A 221 0.58 11.11 5.97
C TYR A 221 1.30 10.63 7.23
N LEU A 222 1.14 9.36 7.61
CA LEU A 222 1.81 8.80 8.78
C LEU A 222 3.33 8.91 8.66
N LEU A 223 3.89 8.59 7.49
CA LEU A 223 5.33 8.66 7.24
C LEU A 223 5.88 10.10 7.39
N SER A 224 5.09 11.10 6.99
CA SER A 224 5.48 12.50 7.03
C SER A 224 5.27 13.19 8.38
N HIS A 225 4.39 12.64 9.23
CA HIS A 225 4.03 13.21 10.53
C HIS A 225 4.43 12.32 11.72
N SER A 226 5.07 11.17 11.48
CA SER A 226 5.65 10.33 12.52
C SER A 226 6.89 10.96 13.14
N ASP A 227 7.03 10.79 14.44
CA ASP A 227 8.23 11.09 15.21
C ASP A 227 9.11 9.85 15.44
N GLU A 228 10.23 10.03 16.13
CA GLU A 228 11.15 8.94 16.49
C GLU A 228 10.51 7.88 17.42
N ASN A 229 9.42 8.22 18.12
CA ASN A 229 8.76 7.35 19.09
C ASN A 229 7.56 6.60 18.50
N THR A 230 7.30 6.76 17.20
CA THR A 230 6.15 6.16 16.54
C THR A 230 6.23 4.64 16.58
N GLN A 231 5.22 4.00 17.19
CA GLN A 231 5.16 2.55 17.37
C GLN A 231 4.56 1.84 16.15
N TRP A 232 5.35 1.71 15.09
CA TRP A 232 4.92 1.11 13.82
C TRP A 232 4.38 -0.32 13.96
N SER A 233 5.00 -1.12 14.82
CA SER A 233 4.57 -2.48 15.16
C SER A 233 3.21 -2.55 15.85
N SER A 234 2.80 -1.49 16.57
CA SER A 234 1.50 -1.40 17.26
C SER A 234 0.34 -1.06 16.32
N ILE A 235 0.61 -0.48 15.14
CA ILE A 235 -0.43 -0.10 14.19
C ILE A 235 -1.15 -1.36 13.67
N PRO A 236 -2.48 -1.49 13.75
CA PRO A 236 -3.19 -2.70 13.33
C PRO A 236 -3.32 -2.85 11.80
N ALA A 237 -3.15 -1.76 11.06
CA ALA A 237 -3.26 -1.75 9.61
C ALA A 237 -2.16 -2.60 8.95
N LYS A 238 -2.53 -3.33 7.89
CA LYS A 238 -1.59 -4.06 7.05
C LYS A 238 -0.95 -3.14 6.04
N LEU A 239 0.37 -3.30 5.89
CA LEU A 239 1.15 -2.70 4.83
C LEU A 239 1.43 -3.78 3.79
N THR A 240 1.01 -3.56 2.54
CA THR A 240 1.30 -4.50 1.45
C THR A 240 2.58 -4.11 0.72
N LEU A 241 3.25 -5.07 0.10
CA LEU A 241 4.50 -4.80 -0.62
C LEU A 241 4.30 -3.78 -1.77
N PRO A 242 3.24 -3.85 -2.61
CA PRO A 242 2.99 -2.83 -3.62
C PRO A 242 2.79 -1.42 -3.05
N GLN A 243 2.23 -1.30 -1.85
CA GLN A 243 2.10 -0.01 -1.19
C GLN A 243 3.45 0.52 -0.73
N THR A 244 4.33 -0.34 -0.16
CA THR A 244 5.67 0.10 0.25
C THR A 244 6.45 0.75 -0.88
N SER A 245 6.30 0.26 -2.11
CA SER A 245 6.96 0.81 -3.30
C SER A 245 6.39 2.13 -3.80
N GLN A 246 5.19 2.52 -3.37
CA GLN A 246 4.57 3.80 -3.75
C GLN A 246 4.82 4.90 -2.72
N LEU A 247 5.30 4.56 -1.52
CA LEU A 247 5.57 5.54 -0.48
C LEU A 247 6.75 6.44 -0.84
N ASN A 248 6.72 7.67 -0.34
CA ASN A 248 7.80 8.63 -0.58
C ASN A 248 9.01 8.40 0.35
N ALA A 249 9.72 7.28 0.17
CA ALA A 249 10.88 6.90 0.98
C ALA A 249 12.04 7.93 0.93
N GLN A 250 12.20 8.64 -0.20
CA GLN A 250 13.28 9.62 -0.37
C GLN A 250 13.09 10.86 0.52
N LYS A 251 11.85 11.27 0.76
CA LYS A 251 11.55 12.46 1.57
C LYS A 251 11.72 12.18 3.07
N HIS A 252 11.48 10.94 3.50
CA HIS A 252 11.49 10.54 4.92
C HIS A 252 12.24 9.20 5.13
N PRO A 253 13.55 9.12 4.83
CA PRO A 253 14.29 7.85 4.82
C PRO A 253 14.36 7.16 6.18
N TYR A 254 14.48 7.91 7.28
CA TYR A 254 14.51 7.36 8.64
C TYR A 254 13.17 6.74 9.02
N ASN A 255 12.08 7.51 8.90
CA ASN A 255 10.73 7.03 9.19
C ASN A 255 10.34 5.84 8.31
N PHE A 256 10.81 5.82 7.05
CA PHE A 256 10.57 4.71 6.14
C PHE A 256 11.27 3.43 6.60
N ASN A 257 12.54 3.53 7.01
CA ASN A 257 13.26 2.39 7.58
C ASN A 257 12.56 1.86 8.84
N SER A 258 12.16 2.75 9.76
CA SER A 258 11.44 2.37 10.98
C SER A 258 10.08 1.75 10.70
N LEU A 259 9.34 2.27 9.71
CA LEU A 259 8.08 1.71 9.23
C LEU A 259 8.27 0.27 8.73
N ILE A 260 9.24 0.05 7.83
CA ILE A 260 9.49 -1.29 7.29
C ILE A 260 9.94 -2.22 8.41
N ALA A 261 10.82 -1.79 9.33
CA ALA A 261 11.24 -2.58 10.47
C ALA A 261 10.04 -3.02 11.35
N GLY A 262 9.16 -2.08 11.72
CA GLY A 262 7.96 -2.37 12.52
C GLY A 262 6.92 -3.23 11.79
N LYS A 263 6.88 -3.17 10.46
CA LYS A 263 5.90 -3.90 9.61
C LYS A 263 6.42 -5.18 8.97
N ALA A 264 7.72 -5.47 9.00
CA ALA A 264 8.33 -6.55 8.24
C ALA A 264 7.73 -7.94 8.55
N ASN A 265 7.21 -8.16 9.77
CA ASN A 265 6.53 -9.40 10.15
C ASN A 265 5.12 -9.57 9.55
N THR A 266 4.58 -8.51 8.93
CA THR A 266 3.22 -8.48 8.36
C THR A 266 3.21 -8.32 6.85
N VAL A 267 4.26 -7.70 6.28
CA VAL A 267 4.40 -7.49 4.83
C VAL A 267 4.63 -8.84 4.15
N ALA A 268 3.74 -9.18 3.22
CA ALA A 268 3.79 -10.42 2.46
C ALA A 268 4.75 -10.33 1.26
N VAL A 269 5.60 -11.34 1.11
CA VAL A 269 6.59 -11.46 0.03
C VAL A 269 6.56 -12.86 -0.56
N LYS A 270 6.87 -12.94 -1.86
CA LYS A 270 6.87 -14.19 -2.63
C LYS A 270 8.23 -14.51 -3.23
N ALA A 271 8.96 -13.49 -3.68
CA ALA A 271 10.20 -13.63 -4.40
C ALA A 271 11.17 -12.48 -4.10
N ALA A 272 12.45 -12.71 -4.32
CA ALA A 272 13.46 -11.68 -4.36
C ALA A 272 14.51 -11.94 -5.44
N LYS A 273 15.11 -10.87 -5.96
CA LYS A 273 16.27 -10.88 -6.86
C LYS A 273 17.45 -10.23 -6.14
N VAL A 274 18.60 -10.90 -6.15
CA VAL A 274 19.86 -10.40 -5.62
C VAL A 274 20.69 -9.90 -6.79
N VAL A 275 21.01 -8.61 -6.78
CA VAL A 275 21.82 -7.94 -7.79
C VAL A 275 23.11 -7.48 -7.14
N ARG A 276 24.25 -7.82 -7.73
CA ARG A 276 25.55 -7.27 -7.33
C ARG A 276 25.81 -6.03 -8.15
N THR A 277 25.84 -4.88 -7.49
CA THR A 277 26.18 -3.63 -8.14
C THR A 277 27.71 -3.51 -8.12
N PRO A 278 28.39 -3.47 -9.28
CA PRO A 278 29.81 -3.17 -9.28
C PRO A 278 30.01 -1.77 -8.68
N PRO A 279 31.05 -1.55 -7.85
CA PRO A 279 31.33 -0.23 -7.31
C PRO A 279 31.53 0.74 -8.48
N SER A 280 30.61 1.68 -8.65
CA SER A 280 30.71 2.62 -9.77
C SER A 280 31.78 3.67 -9.43
N LEU A 281 32.62 4.02 -10.41
CA LEU A 281 33.67 5.04 -10.26
C LEU A 281 33.12 6.46 -9.99
N PHE A 282 31.81 6.66 -10.15
CA PHE A 282 31.13 7.96 -10.11
C PHE A 282 29.96 8.04 -9.13
N SER A 283 29.63 6.97 -8.42
CA SER A 283 28.65 7.00 -7.34
C SER A 283 29.37 7.36 -6.06
N GLU A 284 29.04 8.51 -5.47
CA GLU A 284 29.40 8.86 -4.08
C GLU A 284 28.83 7.89 -3.04
N SER A 285 28.17 6.80 -3.47
CA SER A 285 27.86 5.61 -2.66
C SER A 285 29.14 4.86 -2.29
N ALA A 286 30.01 5.53 -1.53
CA ALA A 286 30.99 4.86 -0.69
C ALA A 286 30.29 3.74 0.07
N HIS A 287 30.92 2.56 0.18
CA HIS A 287 30.46 1.45 1.00
C HIS A 287 29.71 1.95 2.23
N LEU A 288 28.38 1.80 2.25
CA LEU A 288 27.62 2.09 3.44
C LEU A 288 27.88 0.90 4.38
N PRO A 289 28.36 1.13 5.62
CA PRO A 289 28.68 0.04 6.53
C PRO A 289 27.44 -0.71 7.02
N PHE A 290 26.24 -0.30 6.60
CA PHE A 290 24.97 -0.85 7.04
C PHE A 290 23.97 -1.08 5.90
N TRP A 291 23.09 -2.07 6.09
CA TRP A 291 21.90 -2.30 5.28
C TRP A 291 20.85 -1.23 5.56
N HIS A 292 20.20 -0.75 4.50
CA HIS A 292 19.03 0.12 4.62
C HIS A 292 17.98 -0.22 3.56
N TRP A 293 16.75 0.23 3.78
CA TRP A 293 15.67 0.14 2.80
C TRP A 293 15.73 1.33 1.84
N THR A 294 15.38 1.08 0.59
CA THR A 294 15.18 2.09 -0.46
C THR A 294 14.08 1.62 -1.42
N ILE A 295 13.64 2.52 -2.27
CA ILE A 295 12.71 2.22 -3.36
C ILE A 295 13.40 2.57 -4.67
N ASP A 296 13.33 1.66 -5.64
CA ASP A 296 13.72 1.93 -7.02
C ASP A 296 12.75 1.24 -7.98
N GLU A 297 12.41 1.90 -9.09
CA GLU A 297 11.45 1.41 -10.10
C GLU A 297 10.18 0.73 -9.53
N ASN A 298 9.58 1.28 -8.47
CA ASN A 298 8.44 0.71 -7.75
C ASN A 298 8.71 -0.65 -7.08
N HIS A 299 9.93 -0.90 -6.62
CA HIS A 299 10.27 -2.08 -5.84
C HIS A 299 10.91 -1.69 -4.51
N LEU A 300 10.55 -2.43 -3.46
CA LEU A 300 11.24 -2.35 -2.18
C LEU A 300 12.59 -3.04 -2.30
N ILE A 301 13.66 -2.33 -1.94
CA ILE A 301 15.04 -2.80 -2.06
C ILE A 301 15.74 -2.70 -0.71
N ALA A 302 16.41 -3.77 -0.29
CA ALA A 302 17.43 -3.71 0.76
C ALA A 302 18.81 -3.61 0.11
N THR A 303 19.65 -2.66 0.55
CA THR A 303 20.97 -2.45 -0.03
C THR A 303 22.03 -2.10 1.03
N ASN A 304 23.28 -2.52 0.77
CA ASN A 304 24.49 -2.11 1.49
C ASN A 304 25.47 -1.33 0.59
N GLY A 305 25.00 -0.84 -0.55
CA GLY A 305 25.80 -0.13 -1.56
C GLY A 305 26.53 -1.03 -2.57
N THR A 306 26.76 -2.31 -2.26
CA THR A 306 27.39 -3.26 -3.21
C THR A 306 26.48 -4.40 -3.63
N THR A 307 25.48 -4.69 -2.83
CA THR A 307 24.45 -5.68 -3.11
C THR A 307 23.10 -5.04 -2.91
N GLN A 308 22.21 -5.25 -3.87
CA GLN A 308 20.82 -4.86 -3.82
C GLN A 308 19.95 -6.11 -3.84
N ILE A 309 18.88 -6.10 -3.05
CA ILE A 309 17.93 -7.20 -2.96
C ILE A 309 16.55 -6.62 -3.18
N ILE A 310 15.98 -6.95 -4.33
CA ILE A 310 14.71 -6.45 -4.82
C ILE A 310 13.64 -7.45 -4.41
N PHE A 311 12.63 -7.01 -3.66
CA PHE A 311 11.54 -7.87 -3.17
C PHE A 311 10.28 -7.73 -4.04
N SER A 312 9.56 -8.83 -4.22
CA SER A 312 8.28 -8.85 -4.95
C SER A 312 7.29 -9.85 -4.33
N ASP A 313 6.00 -9.56 -4.49
CA ASP A 313 4.88 -10.46 -4.17
C ASP A 313 4.54 -11.41 -5.35
N SER A 314 5.24 -11.26 -6.48
CA SER A 314 5.09 -12.04 -7.70
C SER A 314 6.40 -12.68 -8.14
N THR A 315 6.37 -13.99 -8.41
CA THR A 315 7.52 -14.66 -9.06
C THR A 315 7.67 -14.26 -10.52
N GLU A 316 6.60 -13.83 -11.17
CA GLU A 316 6.63 -13.49 -12.60
C GLU A 316 7.30 -12.13 -12.82
N ASP A 317 7.11 -11.18 -11.91
CA ASP A 317 7.71 -9.85 -12.04
C ASP A 317 9.23 -9.90 -11.87
N ILE A 318 9.72 -10.71 -10.92
CA ILE A 318 11.17 -10.98 -10.80
C ILE A 318 11.73 -11.69 -12.04
N LYS A 319 10.97 -12.61 -12.66
CA LYS A 319 11.42 -13.28 -13.89
C LYS A 319 11.52 -12.33 -15.07
N LYS A 320 10.57 -11.39 -15.21
CA LYS A 320 10.62 -10.38 -16.28
C LYS A 320 11.87 -9.50 -16.14
N MET A 321 12.24 -9.10 -14.92
CA MET A 321 13.50 -8.37 -14.67
C MET A 321 14.74 -9.17 -15.07
N TYR A 322 14.69 -10.50 -14.98
CA TYR A 322 15.78 -11.36 -15.42
C TYR A 322 15.86 -11.42 -16.95
N GLU A 323 14.72 -11.49 -17.63
CA GLU A 323 14.67 -11.59 -19.10
C GLU A 323 15.06 -10.27 -19.80
N SER A 324 14.90 -9.13 -19.12
CA SER A 324 15.20 -7.80 -19.66
C SER A 324 16.64 -7.33 -19.44
N GLU A 325 17.35 -7.89 -18.46
CA GLU A 325 18.69 -7.45 -18.08
C GLU A 325 19.72 -8.54 -18.43
N ASP A 326 20.71 -8.21 -19.25
CA ASP A 326 21.91 -9.02 -19.54
C ASP A 326 22.86 -9.11 -18.31
N ILE A 327 22.29 -9.23 -17.10
CA ILE A 327 23.04 -9.32 -15.84
C ILE A 327 23.61 -10.73 -15.74
N ALA A 328 24.94 -10.77 -15.74
CA ALA A 328 25.75 -11.97 -15.84
C ALA A 328 25.20 -13.17 -15.03
N MET A 329 24.91 -14.25 -15.76
CA MET A 329 24.69 -15.58 -15.22
C MET A 329 25.87 -15.94 -14.32
N HIS A 330 25.62 -16.15 -13.03
CA HIS A 330 26.66 -16.61 -12.12
C HIS A 330 26.92 -18.10 -12.39
N GLU A 331 28.17 -18.55 -12.35
CA GLU A 331 28.54 -19.98 -12.50
C GLU A 331 28.01 -20.88 -11.36
N GLY A 332 27.13 -20.39 -10.47
CA GLY A 332 26.72 -21.04 -9.23
C GLY A 332 27.78 -20.91 -8.13
N LEU A 333 27.52 -21.53 -6.97
CA LEU A 333 28.40 -21.46 -5.80
C LEU A 333 29.36 -22.64 -5.74
N ASN A 334 30.59 -22.42 -5.27
CA ASN A 334 31.43 -23.55 -4.84
C ASN A 334 30.73 -24.30 -3.68
N VAL A 335 30.84 -25.63 -3.67
CA VAL A 335 30.27 -26.50 -2.63
C VAL A 335 30.63 -26.06 -1.21
N ASP A 336 31.87 -25.66 -0.94
CA ASP A 336 32.29 -25.25 0.41
C ASP A 336 31.62 -23.93 0.83
N THR A 337 31.56 -22.95 -0.08
CA THR A 337 30.86 -21.68 0.13
C THR A 337 29.36 -21.92 0.37
N PHE A 338 28.75 -22.80 -0.43
CA PHE A 338 27.35 -23.17 -0.26
C PHE A 338 27.10 -23.79 1.13
N ILE A 339 27.88 -24.81 1.53
CA ILE A 339 27.73 -25.46 2.84
C ILE A 339 27.85 -24.45 3.99
N HIS A 340 28.76 -23.47 3.87
CA HIS A 340 28.91 -22.41 4.85
C HIS A 340 27.66 -21.52 4.92
N ARG A 341 27.17 -21.01 3.79
CA ARG A 341 26.02 -20.09 3.74
C ARG A 341 24.71 -20.71 4.19
N VAL A 342 24.48 -21.99 3.89
CA VAL A 342 23.24 -22.69 4.25
C VAL A 342 23.34 -23.49 5.54
N ALA A 343 24.39 -23.29 6.33
CA ALA A 343 24.68 -24.07 7.53
C ALA A 343 23.52 -24.12 8.54
N GLY A 344 22.72 -23.06 8.63
CA GLY A 344 21.55 -22.97 9.53
C GLY A 344 20.22 -23.45 8.91
N LEU A 345 20.20 -23.87 7.64
CA LEU A 345 18.98 -24.16 6.91
C LEU A 345 18.74 -25.67 6.75
N LYS A 346 17.46 -26.07 6.79
CA LYS A 346 17.04 -27.45 6.50
C LYS A 346 16.92 -27.64 4.99
N ILE A 347 18.01 -28.03 4.34
CA ILE A 347 18.04 -28.27 2.90
C ILE A 347 17.36 -29.59 2.55
N GLN A 348 16.42 -29.56 1.61
CA GLN A 348 15.69 -30.73 1.11
C GLN A 348 16.28 -31.23 -0.21
N ARG A 349 16.72 -30.31 -1.06
CA ARG A 349 17.18 -30.62 -2.42
C ARG A 349 18.31 -29.69 -2.84
N VAL A 350 19.30 -30.22 -3.55
CA VAL A 350 20.42 -29.46 -4.13
C VAL A 350 20.61 -29.89 -5.58
N GLN A 351 20.89 -28.94 -6.45
CA GLN A 351 21.30 -29.20 -7.83
C GLN A 351 22.74 -28.75 -8.02
N VAL A 352 23.58 -29.68 -8.48
CA VAL A 352 25.01 -29.46 -8.66
C VAL A 352 25.35 -29.70 -10.13
N ASP A 353 25.96 -28.71 -10.75
CA ASP A 353 26.58 -28.80 -12.06
C ASP A 353 28.04 -29.25 -11.91
N ASN A 354 28.42 -30.30 -12.62
CA ASN A 354 29.78 -30.83 -12.67
C ASN A 354 30.38 -30.77 -14.09
N ARG A 355 30.01 -29.75 -14.89
CA ARG A 355 30.41 -29.49 -16.30
C ARG A 355 29.85 -30.47 -17.32
N ASP A 356 29.80 -31.75 -17.00
CA ASP A 356 29.32 -32.81 -17.91
C ASP A 356 27.84 -33.16 -17.67
N SER A 357 27.32 -32.85 -16.48
CA SER A 357 25.92 -33.11 -16.12
C SER A 357 25.46 -32.31 -14.90
N VAL A 358 24.15 -32.06 -14.83
CA VAL A 358 23.48 -31.52 -13.65
C VAL A 358 22.93 -32.68 -12.84
N THR A 359 23.43 -32.84 -11.61
CA THR A 359 22.96 -33.88 -10.68
C THR A 359 22.04 -33.27 -9.64
N VAL A 360 20.89 -33.92 -9.42
CA VAL A 360 19.94 -33.54 -8.37
C VAL A 360 20.11 -34.46 -7.16
N TYR A 361 20.34 -33.87 -6.00
CA TYR A 361 20.53 -34.58 -4.76
C TYR A 361 19.42 -34.24 -3.77
N ASN A 362 18.71 -35.26 -3.29
CA ASN A 362 17.73 -35.11 -2.22
C ASN A 362 18.41 -35.38 -0.87
N ILE A 363 18.24 -34.47 0.09
CA ILE A 363 18.83 -34.55 1.42
C ILE A 363 17.69 -34.82 2.41
N PRO A 364 17.44 -36.09 2.76
CA PRO A 364 16.35 -36.44 3.68
C PRO A 364 16.63 -36.00 5.13
N ASP A 365 17.90 -35.90 5.52
CA ASP A 365 18.31 -35.54 6.89
C ASP A 365 18.92 -34.13 6.97
N SER A 366 18.34 -33.32 7.85
CA SER A 366 18.42 -31.87 8.00
C SER A 366 19.80 -31.22 8.25
N LYS A 367 20.93 -31.91 8.06
CA LYS A 367 22.28 -31.37 8.37
C LYS A 367 23.25 -31.53 7.21
N ILE A 368 23.18 -30.58 6.28
CA ILE A 368 24.08 -30.51 5.11
C ILE A 368 25.56 -30.40 5.49
N GLN A 369 25.86 -29.84 6.67
CA GLN A 369 27.21 -29.72 7.23
C GLN A 369 27.95 -31.06 7.38
N LYS A 370 27.22 -32.18 7.52
CA LYS A 370 27.80 -33.53 7.63
C LYS A 370 27.81 -34.30 6.31
N SER A 371 27.35 -33.69 5.22
CA SER A 371 27.27 -34.36 3.91
C SER A 371 28.64 -34.40 3.25
N ASN A 372 29.39 -35.46 3.53
CA ASN A 372 30.62 -35.78 2.77
C ASN A 372 30.32 -35.97 1.29
N THR A 373 29.09 -36.38 0.93
CA THR A 373 28.67 -36.64 -0.45
C THR A 373 28.74 -35.41 -1.35
N LEU A 374 28.37 -34.22 -0.85
CA LEU A 374 28.50 -33.00 -1.66
C LEU A 374 29.96 -32.65 -1.94
N ARG A 375 30.85 -32.91 -0.96
CA ARG A 375 32.30 -32.69 -1.12
C ARG A 375 32.96 -33.67 -2.10
N MET A 376 32.31 -34.79 -2.42
CA MET A 376 32.82 -35.77 -3.39
C MET A 376 32.71 -35.32 -4.85
N PHE A 377 31.89 -34.31 -5.17
CA PHE A 377 31.82 -33.75 -6.53
C PHE A 377 33.10 -32.97 -6.93
N GLY A 378 34.00 -32.70 -5.98
CA GLY A 378 35.29 -32.06 -6.23
C GLY A 378 35.21 -30.53 -6.34
N LYS A 379 36.38 -29.88 -6.43
CA LYS A 379 36.52 -28.41 -6.34
C LYS A 379 35.92 -27.62 -7.52
N ASN A 380 35.68 -28.30 -8.64
CA ASN A 380 35.16 -27.69 -9.86
C ASN A 380 33.63 -27.72 -9.94
N ALA A 381 32.96 -28.49 -9.07
CA ALA A 381 31.52 -28.54 -9.03
C ALA A 381 30.93 -27.21 -8.55
N ARG A 382 29.74 -26.91 -9.08
CA ARG A 382 29.01 -25.67 -8.78
C ARG A 382 27.58 -25.99 -8.38
N VAL A 383 27.16 -25.44 -7.25
CA VAL A 383 25.77 -25.52 -6.79
C VAL A 383 24.98 -24.44 -7.51
N ILE A 384 24.07 -24.87 -8.39
CA ILE A 384 23.26 -23.95 -9.22
C ILE A 384 21.93 -23.61 -8.56
N SER A 385 21.36 -24.52 -7.77
CA SER A 385 20.15 -24.24 -6.99
C SER A 385 20.01 -25.13 -5.77
N CYS A 386 19.24 -24.69 -4.79
CA CYS A 386 18.79 -25.53 -3.68
C CYS A 386 17.36 -25.21 -3.26
N GLU A 387 16.72 -26.15 -2.56
CA GLU A 387 15.44 -25.95 -1.89
C GLU A 387 15.65 -26.13 -0.39
N ALA A 388 15.32 -25.11 0.39
CA ALA A 388 15.37 -25.13 1.84
C ALA A 388 13.97 -25.05 2.43
N GLN A 389 13.78 -25.75 3.53
CA GLN A 389 12.59 -25.65 4.37
C GLN A 389 12.88 -24.72 5.54
N ILE A 390 12.04 -23.70 5.70
CA ILE A 390 12.25 -22.65 6.69
C ILE A 390 11.00 -22.58 7.58
N PRO A 391 11.17 -22.57 8.90
CA PRO A 391 10.07 -22.31 9.82
C PRO A 391 9.68 -20.83 9.70
N ILE A 392 8.47 -20.58 9.24
CA ILE A 392 7.93 -19.23 9.07
C ILE A 392 6.66 -19.17 9.89
N SER A 393 6.73 -18.49 11.03
CA SER A 393 5.69 -18.48 12.05
C SER A 393 5.31 -19.92 12.49
N LYS A 394 4.04 -20.34 12.35
CA LYS A 394 3.53 -21.67 12.74
C LYS A 394 3.60 -22.73 11.64
N ARG A 395 4.19 -22.43 10.48
CA ARG A 395 4.21 -23.33 9.31
C ARG A 395 5.62 -23.45 8.73
N GLU A 396 5.91 -24.60 8.15
CA GLU A 396 7.12 -24.76 7.34
C GLU A 396 6.83 -24.34 5.89
N LYS A 397 7.75 -23.59 5.30
CA LYS A 397 7.69 -23.14 3.91
C LYS A 397 8.94 -23.57 3.16
N ASN A 398 8.77 -23.94 1.90
CA ASN A 398 9.89 -24.27 1.03
C ASN A 398 10.25 -23.03 0.20
N ILE A 399 11.52 -22.62 0.28
CA ILE A 399 12.11 -21.57 -0.56
C ILE A 399 13.11 -22.24 -1.49
N LYS A 400 13.01 -21.92 -2.78
CA LYS A 400 14.02 -22.29 -3.77
C LYS A 400 14.97 -21.12 -3.96
N PHE A 401 16.25 -21.42 -3.94
CA PHE A 401 17.35 -20.51 -4.26
C PHE A 401 17.91 -20.94 -5.60
N ASP A 402 17.94 -20.01 -6.54
CA ASP A 402 18.61 -20.12 -7.83
C ASP A 402 19.84 -19.22 -7.80
N TYR A 403 21.01 -19.83 -7.64
CA TYR A 403 22.27 -19.13 -7.54
C TYR A 403 22.78 -18.64 -8.89
N THR A 404 22.29 -19.21 -9.99
CA THR A 404 22.70 -18.80 -11.34
C THR A 404 22.07 -17.48 -11.74
N ASN A 405 20.80 -17.30 -11.36
CA ASN A 405 20.01 -16.11 -11.68
C ASN A 405 19.90 -15.12 -10.52
N GLY A 406 20.42 -15.48 -9.34
CA GLY A 406 20.31 -14.65 -8.14
C GLY A 406 18.86 -14.54 -7.63
N ILE A 407 18.01 -15.53 -7.87
CA ILE A 407 16.59 -15.49 -7.51
C ILE A 407 16.31 -16.39 -6.31
N ALA A 408 15.52 -15.91 -5.36
CA ALA A 408 14.90 -16.73 -4.33
C ALA A 408 13.38 -16.62 -4.39
N ASN A 409 12.67 -17.74 -4.28
CA ASN A 409 11.21 -17.72 -4.33
C ASN A 409 10.54 -18.77 -3.44
N VAL A 410 9.45 -18.38 -2.80
CA VAL A 410 8.58 -19.27 -2.01
C VAL A 410 7.81 -20.19 -2.95
N GLN A 411 7.95 -21.51 -2.77
CA GLN A 411 7.31 -22.49 -3.65
C GLN A 411 5.78 -22.50 -3.52
N ARG A 412 5.24 -22.34 -2.29
CA ARG A 412 3.79 -22.36 -2.02
C ARG A 412 3.33 -21.24 -1.08
N GLY A 413 2.41 -20.41 -1.56
CA GLY A 413 1.91 -19.23 -0.85
C GLY A 413 2.98 -18.14 -0.69
N ILE A 414 2.82 -17.31 0.34
CA ILE A 414 3.68 -16.16 0.68
C ILE A 414 4.38 -16.36 2.04
N CYS A 415 5.37 -15.50 2.32
CA CYS A 415 6.14 -15.39 3.57
C CYS A 415 6.09 -13.94 4.09
N ASP A 416 6.32 -13.73 5.39
CA ASP A 416 6.60 -12.38 5.91
C ASP A 416 8.00 -11.89 5.45
N LEU A 417 8.13 -10.58 5.21
CA LEU A 417 9.35 -9.94 4.72
C LEU A 417 10.54 -10.20 5.65
N GLN A 418 10.33 -10.13 6.97
CA GLN A 418 11.40 -10.33 7.95
C GLN A 418 12.03 -11.72 7.86
N ALA A 419 11.24 -12.80 8.00
CA ALA A 419 11.74 -14.16 7.92
C ALA A 419 12.33 -14.48 6.54
N PHE A 420 11.71 -13.93 5.47
CA PHE A 420 12.19 -14.11 4.11
C PHE A 420 13.57 -13.48 3.90
N ALA A 421 13.74 -12.22 4.28
CA ALA A 421 15.00 -11.49 4.14
C ALA A 421 16.09 -12.04 5.07
N GLN A 422 15.80 -12.32 6.34
CA GLN A 422 16.76 -12.92 7.27
C GLN A 422 17.29 -14.28 6.79
N THR A 423 16.53 -14.98 5.94
CA THR A 423 16.98 -16.24 5.35
C THR A 423 17.73 -16.04 4.03
N ILE A 424 17.23 -15.19 3.14
CA ILE A 424 17.79 -15.03 1.79
C ILE A 424 19.13 -14.33 1.80
N ILE A 425 19.27 -13.30 2.63
CA ILE A 425 20.46 -12.45 2.59
C ILE A 425 21.71 -13.28 2.94
N PRO A 426 21.77 -14.05 4.04
CA PRO A 426 22.91 -14.93 4.32
C PRO A 426 23.09 -16.09 3.33
N ALA A 427 21.98 -16.61 2.78
CA ALA A 427 22.03 -17.76 1.88
C ALA A 427 22.58 -17.40 0.49
N MET A 428 22.35 -16.17 0.02
CA MET A 428 22.67 -15.73 -1.35
C MET A 428 23.85 -14.75 -1.40
N VAL A 429 24.06 -13.96 -0.35
CA VAL A 429 25.11 -12.92 -0.30
C VAL A 429 26.29 -13.40 0.54
N ASP A 430 27.50 -12.99 0.15
CA ASP A 430 28.70 -13.24 0.96
C ASP A 430 28.85 -12.13 2.00
N LEU A 431 28.28 -12.35 3.17
CA LEU A 431 28.31 -11.36 4.25
C LEU A 431 29.59 -11.49 5.09
N LYS A 432 30.24 -10.36 5.37
CA LYS A 432 31.25 -10.22 6.43
C LYS A 432 30.57 -10.22 7.80
N GLU A 433 31.30 -10.54 8.87
CA GLU A 433 30.75 -10.52 10.24
C GLU A 433 30.07 -9.18 10.59
N SER A 434 30.69 -8.05 10.23
CA SER A 434 30.11 -6.72 10.45
C SER A 434 28.77 -6.49 9.71
N GLU A 435 28.54 -7.18 8.59
CA GLU A 435 27.30 -7.05 7.81
C GLU A 435 26.18 -7.94 8.38
N TYR A 436 26.53 -9.03 9.05
CA TYR A 436 25.56 -9.86 9.79
C TYR A 436 24.93 -9.08 10.94
N ASP A 437 25.75 -8.34 11.70
CA ASP A 437 25.26 -7.50 12.80
C ASP A 437 24.35 -6.39 12.24
N SER A 438 24.75 -5.73 11.15
CA SER A 438 23.92 -4.71 10.49
C SER A 438 22.59 -5.26 9.95
N LEU A 439 22.54 -6.51 9.47
CA LEU A 439 21.31 -7.11 8.98
C LEU A 439 20.26 -7.24 10.09
N SER A 440 20.69 -7.48 11.33
CA SER A 440 19.79 -7.54 12.49
C SER A 440 19.14 -6.17 12.76
N HIS A 441 19.90 -5.09 12.56
CA HIS A 441 19.42 -3.72 12.73
C HIS A 441 18.41 -3.28 11.66
N LEU A 442 18.38 -3.92 10.49
CA LEU A 442 17.41 -3.65 9.41
C LEU A 442 15.95 -3.86 9.83
N PHE A 443 15.73 -4.64 10.91
CA PHE A 443 14.42 -5.01 11.44
C PHE A 443 14.19 -4.53 12.88
N MET A 444 15.04 -3.62 13.40
CA MET A 444 14.89 -3.04 14.73
C MET A 444 14.40 -1.59 14.63
N GLU A 445 13.28 -1.25 15.28
CA GLU A 445 12.71 0.11 15.28
C GLU A 445 13.68 1.14 15.92
N GLU A 446 14.48 0.75 16.91
CA GLU A 446 15.37 1.66 17.69
C GLU A 446 16.81 1.78 17.16
N ALA A 447 17.18 1.04 16.11
CA ALA A 447 18.60 0.78 15.82
C ALA A 447 19.43 1.97 15.30
N GLN A 448 18.83 3.12 14.98
CA GLN A 448 19.55 4.20 14.30
C GLN A 448 19.84 5.45 15.15
N GLY A 449 19.38 5.50 16.40
CA GLY A 449 19.74 6.58 17.34
C GLY A 449 21.21 6.58 17.79
N ALA A 450 21.99 5.55 17.42
CA ALA A 450 23.37 5.36 17.86
C ALA A 450 24.44 5.55 16.75
N LEU A 451 24.05 5.98 15.54
CA LEU A 451 24.94 5.93 14.36
C LEU A 451 25.21 7.29 13.68
N PHE A 452 25.05 8.40 14.41
CA PHE A 452 25.63 9.70 14.03
C PHE A 452 26.40 10.35 15.18
#